data_AF-A0A1V5UEI0-F1
#
_entry.id   AF-A0A1V5UEI0-F1
#
_cell.length_a   1.000
_cell.length_b   1.000
_cell.length_c   1.000
_cell.angle_alpha   90.00
_cell.angle_beta   90.00
_cell.angle_gamma   90.00
#
_symmetry.space_group_name_H-M   'P 1'
#
loop_
_entity.id
_entity.type
_entity.pdbx_description
1 polymer ?
#
loop_
_entity_poly.entity_id
_entity_poly.type
_entity_poly.pdbx_seq_one_letter_code
_entity_poly.pdbx_strand_id
1 'polypeptide(L)' 'MKKEKCCICHKSFVGSGNNPWPFEGKKCCDECNLKYVIPKRIKLLEEK' A
#
# COMPACT_ATOMS: atom_id res chain seq x y z
N MET A 1 -12.33 -13.10 11.02
CA MET A 1 -11.28 -12.39 10.24
C MET A 1 -11.68 -10.92 10.09
N LYS A 2 -10.83 -9.96 10.47
CA LYS A 2 -11.14 -8.52 10.35
C LYS A 2 -10.93 -8.07 8.91
N LYS A 3 -11.93 -7.41 8.33
CA LYS A 3 -11.82 -6.75 7.01
C LYS A 3 -11.40 -5.30 7.23
N GLU A 4 -10.36 -4.87 6.54
CA GLU A 4 -9.86 -3.49 6.52
C GLU A 4 -10.06 -2.89 5.13
N LYS A 5 -10.04 -1.56 5.00
CA LYS A 5 -10.20 -0.86 3.71
C LYS A 5 -8.85 -0.34 3.24
N CYS A 6 -8.47 -0.65 1.99
CA CYS A 6 -7.23 -0.14 1.39
C CYS A 6 -7.35 1.38 1.16
N CYS A 7 -6.34 2.16 1.59
CA CYS A 7 -6.35 3.61 1.36
C CYS A 7 -6.11 4.01 -0.10
N ILE A 8 -5.58 3.12 -0.94
CA ILE A 8 -5.26 3.41 -2.35
C ILE A 8 -6.41 3.03 -3.28
N CYS A 9 -6.90 1.79 -3.22
CA CYS A 9 -7.96 1.31 -4.13
C CYS A 9 -9.36 1.28 -3.51
N HIS A 10 -9.47 1.59 -2.22
CA HIS A 10 -10.73 1.61 -1.47
C HIS A 10 -11.50 0.28 -1.38
N LYS A 11 -10.93 -0.83 -1.87
CA LYS A 11 -11.48 -2.17 -1.70
C LYS A 11 -11.20 -2.71 -0.29
N SER A 12 -12.10 -3.56 0.21
CA SER A 12 -11.87 -4.32 1.43
C SER A 12 -10.86 -5.43 1.22
N PHE A 13 -9.99 -5.66 2.19
CA PHE A 13 -9.04 -6.77 2.22
C PHE A 13 -9.00 -7.42 3.60
N VAL A 14 -8.47 -8.64 3.70
CA VAL A 14 -8.30 -9.38 4.95
C VAL A 14 -6.82 -9.38 5.33
N GLY A 15 -6.53 -9.20 6.62
CA GLY A 15 -5.16 -9.20 7.15
C GLY A 15 -4.75 -7.85 7.73
N SER A 16 -3.47 -7.73 8.08
CA SER A 16 -2.93 -6.54 8.76
C SER A 16 -2.71 -5.33 7.87
N GLY A 17 -2.57 -5.53 6.55
CA GLY A 17 -2.26 -4.49 5.57
C GLY A 17 -0.80 -4.03 5.58
N ASN A 18 -0.41 -3.27 4.56
CA ASN A 18 0.94 -2.75 4.37
C ASN A 18 1.01 -1.25 4.63
N ASN A 19 2.20 -0.76 5.00
CA ASN A 19 2.48 0.67 5.09
C ASN A 19 2.29 1.30 3.69
N PRO A 20 1.44 2.33 3.52
CA PRO A 20 1.17 2.92 2.22
C PRO A 20 2.25 3.91 1.74
N TRP A 21 3.21 4.32 2.58
CA TRP A 21 4.23 5.31 2.21
C TRP A 21 4.94 4.89 0.91
N PRO A 22 5.06 5.76 -0.11
CA PRO A 22 4.90 7.22 -0.06
C PRO A 22 3.51 7.76 -0.39
N PHE A 23 2.49 6.92 -0.46
CA PHE A 23 1.09 7.34 -0.63
C PHE A 23 0.47 7.71 0.73
N GLU A 24 -0.56 8.56 0.70
CA GLU A 24 -1.30 8.96 1.90
C GLU A 24 -2.21 7.85 2.45
N GLY A 25 -2.51 7.96 3.74
CA GLY A 25 -3.44 7.08 4.44
C GLY A 25 -2.77 6.13 5.44
N LYS A 26 -3.57 5.22 6.01
CA LYS A 26 -3.13 4.35 7.10
C LYS A 26 -2.50 3.05 6.62
N LYS A 27 -3.18 2.34 5.71
CA LYS A 27 -2.82 0.98 5.28
C LYS A 27 -3.31 0.67 3.86
N CYS A 28 -2.51 -0.07 3.08
CA CYS A 28 -2.92 -0.59 1.78
C CYS A 28 -2.95 -2.13 1.73
N CYS A 29 -3.69 -2.70 0.78
CA CYS A 29 -3.72 -4.15 0.55
C CYS A 29 -2.46 -4.64 -0.18
N ASP A 30 -2.23 -5.95 -0.21
CA ASP A 30 -1.06 -6.56 -0.86
C ASP A 30 -0.97 -6.24 -2.35
N GLU A 31 -2.11 -6.26 -3.05
CA GLU A 31 -2.17 -5.91 -4.48
C GLU A 31 -1.66 -4.48 -4.73
N CYS A 32 -2.13 -3.51 -3.95
CA CYS A 32 -1.68 -2.12 -4.09
C CYS A 32 -0.23 -1.93 -3.61
N ASN A 33 0.19 -2.71 -2.61
CA ASN A 33 1.56 -2.67 -2.12
C ASN A 33 2.55 -3.10 -3.23
N LEU A 34 2.27 -4.22 -3.89
CA LEU A 34 3.10 -4.74 -5.00
C LEU A 34 3.03 -3.86 -6.24
N LYS A 35 1.83 -3.35 -6.58
CA LYS A 35 1.62 -2.61 -7.82
C LYS A 35 2.07 -1.15 -7.77
N TYR A 36 1.94 -0.48 -6.62
CA TYR A 36 2.15 0.97 -6.52
C TYR A 36 3.20 1.34 -5.47
N VAL A 37 3.08 0.79 -4.25
CA VAL A 37 3.93 1.20 -3.11
C VAL A 37 5.38 0.82 -3.32
N ILE A 38 5.66 -0.47 -3.52
CA ILE A 38 7.03 -0.98 -3.67
C ILE A 38 7.73 -0.35 -4.89
N PRO A 39 7.11 -0.28 -6.10
CA PRO A 39 7.74 0.38 -7.24
C PRO A 39 8.09 1.85 -6.98
N LYS A 40 7.19 2.61 -6.33
CA LYS A 40 7.48 4.01 -6.01
C LYS A 40 8.59 4.16 -4.97
N ARG A 41 8.70 3.24 -3.99
CA ARG A 41 9.81 3.22 -3.03
C ARG A 41 11.15 2.98 -3.72
N ILE A 42 11.22 2.01 -4.63
CA ILE A 42 12.43 1.71 -5.40
C ILE A 42 12.85 2.95 -6.21
N LYS A 43 11.90 3.57 -6.93
CA LYS A 43 12.16 4.79 -7.70
C LYS A 43 12.71 5.94 -6.83
N LEU A 44 12.19 6.14 -5.62
CA LEU A 44 12.68 7.17 -4.69
C LEU A 44 14.11 6.89 -4.16
N LEU A 45 14.57 5.64 -4.19
CA LEU A 45 15.94 5.28 -3.85
C LEU A 45 16.88 5.50 -5.04
N GLU A 46 16.41 5.27 -6.26
CA GLU A 46 17.17 5.51 -7.50
C GLU A 46 17.32 7.01 -7.81
N GLU A 47 16.39 7.85 -7.36
CA GLU A 47 16.42 9.31 -7.50
C GLU A 47 17.35 10.02 -6.47
N LYS A 48 18.08 9.26 -5.65
CA LYS A 48 19.05 9.77 -4.66
C LYS A 48 20.48 9.49 -5.08
#